data_AF-A0A3Q2Q2R3-F1
#
_entry.id   AF-A0A3Q2Q2R3-F1
#
_cell.length_a   1.000
_cell.length_b   1.000
_cell.length_c   1.000
_cell.angle_alpha   90.00
_cell.angle_beta   90.00
_cell.angle_gamma   90.00
#
_symmetry.space_group_name_H-M   'P 1'
#
loop_
_entity.id
_entity.type
_entity.pdbx_description
1 polymer ?
#
loop_
_entity_poly.entity_id
_entity_poly.type
_entity_poly.pdbx_seq_one_letter_code
_entity_poly.pdbx_strand_id
1 'polypeptide(L)'
;ASIYFPASSHHISFVSHRELDPVPNPPYFSSYVIKATLDYLSKCHSANHKSLVAILSKTPLSIQKILLAVCEKAAETTNGYERHRILLMYHLFVSLLLREVKDGLGGAWAFVLRDIIYTLIHHINTKLTLFKMSLL
;
A
#
# COMPACT_ATOMS: atom_id res chain seq x y z
N ALA A 1 -33.45 20.56 -3.01
CA ALA A 1 -34.03 20.15 -4.29
C ALA A 1 -33.82 18.65 -4.43
N SER A 2 -34.90 17.86 -4.33
CA SER A 2 -34.84 16.42 -4.61
C SER A 2 -34.65 16.23 -6.11
N ILE A 3 -33.62 15.49 -6.51
CA ILE A 3 -33.51 14.99 -7.87
C ILE A 3 -33.80 13.49 -7.82
N TYR A 4 -34.99 13.14 -8.30
CA TYR A 4 -35.39 11.78 -8.64
C TYR A 4 -34.74 11.43 -9.98
N PHE A 5 -34.00 10.31 -10.04
CA PHE A 5 -33.59 9.69 -11.30
C PHE A 5 -34.21 8.28 -11.39
N PRO A 6 -34.92 7.96 -12.49
CA PRO A 6 -35.69 6.75 -12.61
C PRO A 6 -34.79 5.53 -12.80
N ALA A 7 -35.30 4.38 -12.37
CA ALA A 7 -34.62 3.09 -12.44
C ALA A 7 -34.61 2.52 -13.87
N SER A 8 -33.54 1.78 -14.15
CA SER A 8 -33.37 0.75 -15.17
C SER A 8 -32.86 1.19 -16.56
N SER A 9 -31.57 0.96 -16.78
CA SER A 9 -31.08 0.12 -17.89
C SER A 9 -29.64 -0.29 -17.62
N HIS A 10 -29.46 -1.57 -17.31
CA HIS A 10 -28.24 -2.39 -17.33
C HIS A 10 -26.91 -1.70 -17.66
N HIS A 11 -26.40 -0.89 -16.73
CA HIS A 11 -24.99 -0.56 -16.66
C HIS A 11 -24.62 -0.78 -15.20
N ILE A 12 -23.97 -1.91 -14.91
CA ILE A 12 -23.30 -2.12 -13.62
C ILE A 12 -22.23 -1.04 -13.58
N SER A 13 -22.58 0.13 -13.07
CA SER A 13 -21.63 1.11 -12.60
C SER A 13 -20.80 0.38 -11.56
N PHE A 14 -19.58 -0.01 -11.95
CA PHE A 14 -18.51 -0.26 -11.02
C PHE A 14 -18.43 1.00 -10.15
N VAL A 15 -19.11 0.98 -9.00
CA VAL A 15 -18.93 1.97 -7.96
C VAL A 15 -17.45 1.87 -7.62
N SER A 16 -16.69 2.85 -8.11
CA SER A 16 -15.28 2.96 -7.79
C SER A 16 -15.21 2.99 -6.28
N HIS A 17 -14.56 2.00 -5.67
CA HIS A 17 -14.39 1.86 -4.23
C HIS A 17 -13.82 3.12 -3.52
N ARG A 18 -13.44 4.17 -4.28
CA ARG A 18 -12.89 5.43 -3.81
C ARG A 18 -13.87 6.33 -3.05
N GLU A 19 -15.18 6.17 -3.18
CA GLU A 19 -16.15 7.00 -2.44
C GLU A 19 -16.28 6.58 -0.96
N LEU A 20 -15.77 5.41 -0.58
CA LEU A 20 -15.74 4.91 0.80
C LEU A 20 -14.34 4.96 1.42
N ASP A 21 -13.35 5.45 0.69
CA ASP A 21 -12.00 5.60 1.22
C ASP A 21 -11.99 6.77 2.23
N PRO A 22 -11.38 6.62 3.41
CA PRO A 22 -11.27 7.71 4.38
C PRO A 22 -10.67 8.94 3.74
N VAL A 23 -11.27 10.11 3.99
CA VAL A 23 -10.63 11.38 3.64
C VAL A 23 -9.26 11.40 4.32
N PRO A 24 -8.17 11.58 3.56
CA PRO A 24 -6.84 11.50 4.13
C PRO A 24 -6.63 12.63 5.14
N ASN A 25 -6.02 12.31 6.29
CA ASN A 25 -5.76 13.31 7.33
C ASN A 25 -4.89 14.45 6.75
N PRO A 26 -5.32 15.72 6.86
CA PRO A 26 -4.50 16.85 6.44
C PRO A 26 -3.21 16.96 7.28
N PRO A 27 -2.09 17.41 6.68
CA PRO A 27 -1.90 17.63 5.25
C PRO A 27 -1.74 16.30 4.50
N TYR A 28 -2.47 16.14 3.39
CA TYR A 28 -2.37 14.96 2.54
C TYR A 28 -1.61 15.31 1.25
N PHE A 29 -0.75 14.39 0.83
CA PHE A 29 0.06 14.53 -0.37
C PHE A 29 -0.27 13.39 -1.33
N SER A 30 -0.24 13.68 -2.63
CA SER A 30 -0.38 12.62 -3.62
C SER A 30 0.82 11.66 -3.54
N SER A 31 0.61 10.41 -3.94
CA SER A 31 1.70 9.44 -4.05
C SER A 31 2.82 9.94 -4.97
N TYR A 32 2.48 10.73 -5.99
CA TYR A 32 3.45 11.41 -6.85
C TYR A 32 4.34 12.38 -6.06
N VAL A 33 3.75 13.28 -5.27
CA VAL A 33 4.51 14.26 -4.47
C VAL A 33 5.42 13.55 -3.48
N ILE A 34 4.92 12.53 -2.78
CA ILE A 34 5.73 11.76 -1.82
C ILE A 34 6.91 11.08 -2.53
N LYS A 35 6.66 10.42 -3.67
CA LYS A 35 7.71 9.77 -4.48
C LYS A 35 8.74 10.77 -4.99
N ALA A 36 8.28 11.92 -5.50
CA ALA A 36 9.16 12.98 -5.99
C ALA A 36 10.03 13.56 -4.87
N THR A 37 9.48 13.76 -3.67
CA THR A 37 10.23 14.20 -2.49
C THR A 37 11.28 13.17 -2.08
N LEU A 38 10.93 11.88 -2.04
CA LEU A 38 11.89 10.81 -1.74
C LEU A 38 13.00 10.73 -2.80
N ASP A 39 12.66 10.81 -4.08
CA ASP A 39 13.63 10.83 -5.17
C ASP A 39 14.52 12.08 -5.10
N TYR A 40 13.99 13.25 -4.71
CA TYR A 40 14.76 14.47 -4.48
C TYR A 40 15.73 14.31 -3.29
N LEU A 41 15.26 13.82 -2.14
CA LEU A 41 16.10 13.57 -0.96
C LEU A 41 17.23 12.58 -1.28
N SER A 42 16.93 11.50 -2.02
CA SER A 42 17.92 10.54 -2.52
C SER A 42 18.99 11.21 -3.39
N LYS A 43 18.61 12.20 -4.22
CA LYS A 43 19.56 12.96 -5.06
C LYS A 43 20.42 13.93 -4.24
N CYS A 44 19.85 14.58 -3.22
CA CYS A 44 20.57 15.57 -2.40
C CYS A 44 21.57 14.94 -1.43
N HIS A 45 21.30 13.76 -0.89
CA HIS A 45 22.12 13.16 0.16
C HIS A 45 23.09 12.07 -0.33
N SER A 46 22.90 11.55 -1.55
CA SER A 46 23.74 10.46 -2.04
C SER A 46 24.86 10.95 -2.93
N ALA A 47 26.11 10.81 -2.49
CA ALA A 47 27.29 10.88 -3.37
C ALA A 47 27.25 9.83 -4.52
N ASN A 48 26.27 8.91 -4.52
CA ASN A 48 26.09 7.86 -5.52
C ASN A 48 24.67 7.79 -6.11
N HIS A 49 23.83 8.83 -5.94
CA HIS A 49 22.43 8.87 -6.44
C HIS A 49 21.59 7.61 -6.17
N LYS A 50 21.70 7.03 -4.97
CA LYS A 50 20.99 5.79 -4.62
C LYS A 50 19.54 6.08 -4.21
N SER A 51 18.61 5.34 -4.83
CA SER A 51 17.19 5.34 -4.44
C SER A 51 17.02 4.94 -2.96
N LEU A 52 15.88 5.30 -2.37
CA LEU A 52 15.52 4.86 -1.01
C LEU A 52 15.61 3.34 -0.87
N VAL A 53 15.10 2.60 -1.86
CA VAL A 53 15.10 1.13 -1.83
C VAL A 53 16.53 0.59 -1.90
N ALA A 54 17.40 1.15 -2.74
CA ALA A 54 18.82 0.78 -2.77
C ALA A 54 19.55 1.09 -1.45
N ILE A 55 19.14 2.12 -0.71
CA ILE A 55 19.68 2.41 0.63
C ILE A 55 19.21 1.33 1.61
N LEU A 56 17.92 0.99 1.60
CA LEU A 56 17.34 -0.04 2.46
C LEU A 56 17.97 -1.42 2.19
N SER A 57 18.16 -1.80 0.92
CA SER A 57 18.77 -3.07 0.52
C SER A 57 20.19 -3.28 1.03
N LYS A 58 20.93 -2.23 1.43
CA LYS A 58 22.26 -2.38 2.04
C LYS A 58 22.20 -2.95 3.45
N THR A 59 21.11 -2.69 4.17
CA THR A 59 20.91 -3.19 5.52
C THR A 59 20.06 -4.45 5.44
N PRO A 60 20.61 -5.61 5.81
CA PRO A 60 19.84 -6.85 5.84
C PRO A 60 18.55 -6.66 6.64
N LEU A 61 17.45 -7.24 6.16
CA LEU A 61 16.14 -7.27 6.83
C LEU A 61 15.41 -5.92 6.96
N SER A 62 15.98 -4.79 6.55
CA SER A 62 15.34 -3.47 6.70
C SER A 62 13.97 -3.40 6.02
N ILE A 63 13.88 -3.90 4.78
CA ILE A 63 12.64 -3.96 3.99
C ILE A 63 11.60 -4.82 4.71
N GLN A 64 12.00 -5.99 5.20
CA GLN A 64 11.12 -6.92 5.92
C GLN A 64 10.62 -6.32 7.23
N LYS A 65 11.49 -5.62 7.99
CA LYS A 65 11.09 -4.93 9.23
C LYS A 65 10.06 -3.83 8.97
N ILE A 66 10.19 -3.09 7.87
CA ILE A 66 9.20 -2.09 7.49
C ILE A 66 7.87 -2.76 7.10
N LEU A 67 7.91 -3.80 6.26
CA LEU A 67 6.70 -4.53 5.86
C LEU A 67 5.97 -5.11 7.08
N LEU A 68 6.71 -5.74 7.99
CA LEU A 68 6.18 -6.30 9.23
C LEU A 68 5.54 -5.23 10.12
N ALA A 69 6.25 -4.13 10.39
CA ALA A 69 5.72 -3.05 11.23
C ALA A 69 4.42 -2.45 10.69
N VAL A 70 4.29 -2.34 9.36
CA VAL A 70 3.05 -1.86 8.72
C VAL A 70 1.93 -2.90 8.85
N CYS A 71 2.24 -4.19 8.72
CA CYS A 71 1.26 -5.27 8.89
C CYS A 71 0.78 -5.41 10.33
N GLU A 72 1.68 -5.35 11.31
CA GLU A 72 1.37 -5.35 12.75
C GLU A 72 0.46 -4.16 13.08
N LYS A 73 0.83 -2.96 12.62
CA LYS A 73 -0.01 -1.78 12.83
C LYS A 73 -1.40 -1.92 12.21
N ALA A 74 -1.50 -2.52 11.01
CA ALA A 74 -2.78 -2.77 10.36
C ALA A 74 -3.63 -3.82 11.09
N ALA A 75 -3.00 -4.80 11.75
CA ALA A 75 -3.68 -5.84 12.52
C ALA A 75 -4.17 -5.33 13.88
N GLU A 76 -3.40 -4.48 14.56
CA GLU A 76 -3.77 -3.84 15.82
C GLU A 76 -4.89 -2.81 15.68
N THR A 77 -5.06 -2.25 14.47
CA THR A 77 -6.01 -1.16 14.23
C THR A 77 -7.42 -1.69 13.99
N THR A 78 -8.31 -1.45 14.96
CA THR A 78 -9.73 -1.84 14.90
C THR A 78 -10.58 -0.92 14.03
N ASN A 79 -10.19 0.35 13.87
CA ASN A 79 -10.88 1.31 13.03
C ASN A 79 -10.59 1.02 11.54
N GLY A 80 -11.63 0.66 10.79
CA GLY A 80 -11.52 0.35 9.35
C GLY A 80 -10.90 1.48 8.52
N TYR A 81 -11.15 2.74 8.88
CA TYR A 81 -10.59 3.91 8.20
C TYR A 81 -9.08 4.06 8.46
N GLU A 82 -8.66 3.99 9.73
CA GLU A 82 -7.22 4.03 10.06
C GLU A 82 -6.48 2.82 9.49
N ARG A 83 -7.10 1.64 9.53
CA ARG A 83 -6.57 0.43 8.90
C ARG A 83 -6.41 0.61 7.40
N HIS A 84 -7.39 1.22 6.72
CA HIS A 84 -7.28 1.53 5.30
C HIS A 84 -6.11 2.48 5.01
N ARG A 85 -5.91 3.54 5.82
CA ARG A 85 -4.75 4.44 5.69
C ARG A 85 -3.41 3.70 5.81
N ILE A 86 -3.30 2.77 6.75
CA ILE A 86 -2.09 1.93 6.91
C ILE A 86 -1.87 1.04 5.68
N LEU A 87 -2.93 0.46 5.12
CA LEU A 87 -2.85 -0.33 3.88
C LEU A 87 -2.45 0.52 2.67
N LEU A 88 -2.86 1.78 2.59
CA LEU A 88 -2.38 2.71 1.56
C LEU A 88 -0.88 2.99 1.70
N MET A 89 -0.37 3.09 2.93
CA MET A 89 1.07 3.21 3.20
C MET A 89 1.83 1.94 2.79
N TYR A 90 1.29 0.76 3.08
CA TYR A 90 1.81 -0.52 2.59
C TYR A 90 1.88 -0.54 1.06
N HIS A 91 0.78 -0.18 0.39
CA HIS A 91 0.71 -0.14 -1.07
C HIS A 91 1.72 0.85 -1.67
N LEU A 92 1.87 2.04 -1.08
CA LEU A 92 2.89 3.00 -1.49
C LEU A 92 4.30 2.39 -1.40
N PHE A 93 4.63 1.77 -0.26
CA PHE A 93 5.95 1.17 -0.04
C PHE A 93 6.22 0.00 -0.99
N VAL A 94 5.26 -0.91 -1.16
CA VAL A 94 5.37 -2.01 -2.13
C VAL A 94 5.53 -1.48 -3.56
N SER A 95 4.85 -0.39 -3.93
CA SER A 95 5.03 0.21 -5.25
C SER A 95 6.44 0.77 -5.48
N LEU A 96 7.14 1.21 -4.42
CA LEU A 96 8.55 1.60 -4.49
C LEU A 96 9.43 0.36 -4.68
N LEU A 97 9.18 -0.71 -3.92
CA LEU A 97 9.93 -1.96 -4.02
C LEU A 97 9.81 -2.58 -5.42
N LEU A 98 8.59 -2.70 -5.94
CA LEU A 98 8.32 -3.30 -7.26
C LEU A 98 9.03 -2.55 -8.41
N ARG A 99 9.25 -1.24 -8.28
CA ARG A 99 10.01 -0.44 -9.27
C ARG A 99 11.46 -0.92 -9.41
N GLU A 100 12.04 -1.48 -8.35
CA GLU A 100 13.45 -1.85 -8.24
C GLU A 100 13.65 -3.37 -8.10
N VAL A 101 12.58 -4.17 -8.19
CA VAL A 101 12.66 -5.64 -8.25
C VAL A 101 13.52 -6.11 -9.43
N LYS A 102 13.45 -5.41 -10.57
CA LYS A 102 14.28 -5.69 -11.75
C LYS A 102 15.79 -5.56 -11.48
N ASP A 103 16.17 -4.72 -10.51
CA ASP A 103 17.55 -4.47 -10.11
C ASP A 103 17.98 -5.43 -8.97
N GLY A 104 17.14 -6.43 -8.67
CA GLY A 104 17.44 -7.53 -7.76
C GLY A 104 17.32 -7.21 -6.27
N LEU A 105 16.96 -5.97 -5.89
CA LEU A 105 16.83 -5.52 -4.49
C LEU A 105 18.05 -5.90 -3.61
N GLY A 106 19.26 -5.86 -4.18
CA GLY A 106 20.48 -6.29 -3.47
C GLY A 106 20.58 -7.81 -3.25
N GLY A 107 19.95 -8.61 -4.11
CA GLY A 107 19.91 -10.07 -4.02
C GLY A 107 18.75 -10.63 -3.19
N ALA A 108 18.01 -9.77 -2.48
CA ALA A 108 16.91 -10.18 -1.59
C ALA A 108 15.54 -10.28 -2.27
N TRP A 109 15.44 -9.96 -3.57
CA TRP A 109 14.16 -9.78 -4.26
C TRP A 109 13.20 -10.98 -4.15
N ALA A 110 13.70 -12.22 -4.25
CA ALA A 110 12.86 -13.40 -4.19
C ALA A 110 12.19 -13.57 -2.81
N PHE A 111 12.91 -13.29 -1.73
CA PHE A 111 12.37 -13.32 -0.36
C PHE A 111 11.35 -12.20 -0.15
N VAL A 112 11.64 -11.00 -0.66
CA VAL A 112 10.73 -9.85 -0.56
C VAL A 112 9.44 -10.09 -1.36
N LEU A 113 9.53 -10.61 -2.58
CA LEU A 113 8.35 -10.95 -3.39
C LEU A 113 7.51 -12.04 -2.75
N ARG A 114 8.16 -13.09 -2.24
CA ARG A 114 7.50 -14.17 -1.49
C ARG A 114 6.68 -13.59 -0.34
N ASP A 115 7.28 -12.71 0.46
CA ASP A 115 6.64 -12.08 1.62
C ASP A 115 5.45 -11.19 1.23
N ILE A 116 5.60 -10.38 0.18
CA ILE A 116 4.52 -9.54 -0.37
C ILE A 116 3.36 -10.40 -0.88
N ILE A 117 3.63 -11.44 -1.67
CA ILE A 117 2.58 -12.31 -2.23
C ILE A 117 1.84 -13.03 -1.11
N TYR A 118 2.55 -13.63 -0.13
CA TYR A 118 1.89 -14.30 0.98
C TYR A 118 1.07 -13.34 1.83
N THR A 119 1.59 -12.14 2.10
CA THR A 119 0.85 -11.12 2.85
C THR A 119 -0.39 -10.67 2.11
N LEU A 120 -0.32 -10.43 0.80
CA LEU A 120 -1.47 -10.04 -0.02
C LEU A 120 -2.54 -11.14 -0.08
N ILE A 121 -2.13 -12.38 -0.36
CA ILE A 121 -3.04 -13.54 -0.39
C ILE A 121 -3.71 -13.71 0.97
N HIS A 122 -2.93 -13.63 2.06
CA HIS A 122 -3.45 -13.70 3.41
C HIS A 122 -4.44 -12.57 3.69
N HIS A 123 -4.13 -11.33 3.34
CA HIS A 123 -5.03 -10.19 3.56
C HIS A 123 -6.33 -10.31 2.78
N ILE A 124 -6.28 -10.79 1.53
CA ILE A 124 -7.47 -11.04 0.70
C ILE A 124 -8.32 -12.15 1.31
N ASN A 125 -7.70 -13.28 1.65
CA ASN A 125 -8.41 -14.44 2.20
C ASN A 125 -9.00 -14.17 3.59
N THR A 126 -8.31 -13.44 4.45
CA THR A 126 -8.78 -13.07 5.79
C THR A 126 -9.94 -12.06 5.73
N LYS A 127 -9.93 -11.15 4.75
CA LYS A 127 -11.10 -10.28 4.51
C LYS A 127 -12.28 -11.07 3.91
N LEU A 128 -12.02 -12.07 3.07
CA LEU A 128 -13.04 -12.94 2.49
C LEU A 128 -13.73 -13.82 3.55
N THR A 129 -12.99 -14.35 4.52
CA THR A 129 -13.55 -15.17 5.62
C THR A 129 -14.33 -14.34 6.63
N LEU A 130 -13.89 -13.12 6.97
CA LEU A 130 -14.69 -12.18 7.77
C LEU A 130 -15.99 -11.79 7.06
N PHE A 131 -15.96 -11.54 5.74
CA PHE A 131 -17.17 -11.30 4.95
C PHE A 131 -18.11 -12.52 4.92
N LYS A 132 -17.54 -13.73 4.92
CA LYS A 132 -18.30 -14.99 4.94
C LYS A 132 -18.90 -15.32 6.32
N MET A 133 -18.31 -14.82 7.41
CA MET A 133 -18.83 -14.97 8.77
C MET A 133 -19.80 -13.86 9.19
N SER A 134 -19.79 -12.68 8.56
CA SER A 134 -20.85 -11.66 8.77
C SER A 134 -22.13 -11.90 7.95
N LEU A 135 -22.13 -12.90 7.07
CA LEU A 135 -23.28 -13.27 6.24
C LEU A 135 -23.98 -14.58 6.70
N LEU A 136 -23.52 -15.16 7.81
CA LEU A 136 -24.08 -16.33 8.51
C LEU A 136 -24.57 -15.88 9.89
#